data_AF-A0A3D4IHV9-F1
#
_entry.id   AF-A0A3D4IHV9-F1
#
_cell.length_a   1.000
_cell.length_b   1.000
_cell.length_c   1.000
_cell.angle_alpha   90.00
_cell.angle_beta   90.00
_cell.angle_gamma   90.00
#
_symmetry.space_group_name_H-M   'P 1'
#
loop_
_entity.id
_entity.type
_entity.pdbx_description
1 polymer ?
#
loop_
_entity_poly.entity_id
_entity_poly.type
_entity_poly.pdbx_seq_one_letter_code
_entity_poly.pdbx_strand_id
1 'polypeptide(L)' 'MPYIDFSKEIPPNIYKMLIGSVVPRPIAWVSSLSENGIPNLAPFSYFNIASINPPI' A
#
# COMPACT_ATOMS: atom_id res chain seq x y z
N MET A 1 -15.98 7.46 21.97
CA MET A 1 -15.30 7.44 20.66
C MET A 1 -16.23 6.74 19.68
N PRO A 2 -16.54 7.32 18.51
CA PRO A 2 -17.41 6.64 17.55
C PRO A 2 -16.76 5.34 17.09
N TYR A 3 -17.53 4.26 17.11
CA TYR A 3 -17.12 2.97 16.53
C TYR A 3 -17.62 2.90 15.09
N ILE A 4 -16.74 2.51 14.18
CA ILE A 4 -17.08 2.35 12.77
C ILE A 4 -17.19 0.86 12.49
N ASP A 5 -18.36 0.45 11.97
CA ASP A 5 -18.63 -0.93 11.59
C ASP A 5 -18.31 -1.14 10.11
N PHE A 6 -17.11 -1.66 9.85
CA PHE A 6 -16.62 -1.90 8.49
C PHE A 6 -17.48 -2.88 7.68
N SER A 7 -18.28 -3.74 8.32
CA SER A 7 -19.17 -4.67 7.61
C SER A 7 -20.30 -3.96 6.85
N LYS A 8 -20.56 -2.69 7.17
CA LYS A 8 -21.59 -1.85 6.55
C LYS A 8 -21.04 -0.84 5.56
N GLU A 9 -19.72 -0.78 5.38
CA GLU A 9 -19.06 0.19 4.52
C GLU A 9 -18.76 -0.37 3.13
N ILE A 10 -18.74 0.51 2.13
CA ILE A 10 -18.31 0.16 0.77
C ILE A 10 -16.78 0.27 0.63
N PRO A 11 -16.14 -0.54 -0.23
CA PRO A 11 -14.68 -0.57 -0.36
C PRO A 11 -13.99 0.80 -0.56
N PRO A 12 -14.53 1.76 -1.34
CA PRO A 12 -13.92 3.08 -1.48
C PRO A 12 -13.84 3.89 -0.18
N ASN A 13 -14.82 3.75 0.72
CA ASN A 13 -14.81 4.44 2.02
C ASN A 13 -13.76 3.84 2.95
N ILE A 14 -13.68 2.52 2.97
CA ILE A 14 -12.65 1.78 3.72
C ILE A 14 -11.26 2.19 3.22
N TYR A 15 -11.06 2.23 1.90
CA TYR A 15 -9.80 2.68 1.30
C TYR A 15 -9.41 4.10 1.77
N LYS A 16 -10.33 5.07 1.66
CA LYS A 16 -10.09 6.45 2.12
C LYS A 16 -9.69 6.51 3.58
N MET A 17 -10.37 5.73 4.42
CA MET A 17 -10.09 5.70 5.84
C MET A 17 -8.72 5.08 6.14
N LEU A 18 -8.35 4.00 5.46
CA LEU A 18 -7.01 3.39 5.60
C LEU A 18 -5.90 4.35 5.17
N ILE A 19 -6.00 4.97 3.99
CA ILE A 19 -4.95 5.88 3.50
C ILE A 19 -4.87 7.19 4.28
N GLY A 20 -5.95 7.58 4.98
CA GLY A 20 -6.00 8.79 5.80
C GLY A 20 -5.58 8.57 7.26
N SER A 21 -5.70 7.35 7.79
CA SER A 21 -5.39 7.04 9.19
C SER A 21 -4.02 6.40 9.39
N VAL A 22 -3.53 5.60 8.43
CA VAL A 22 -2.19 5.02 8.48
C VAL A 22 -1.22 5.96 7.78
N VAL A 23 -0.69 6.92 8.54
CA VAL A 23 0.22 7.97 8.07
C VAL A 23 1.29 8.30 9.13
N PRO A 24 2.50 8.75 8.74
CA PRO A 24 3.03 8.81 7.37
C PRO A 24 3.35 7.41 6.80
N ARG A 25 3.39 7.27 5.47
CA ARG A 25 3.75 6.01 4.79
C ARG A 25 5.02 6.16 3.97
N PRO A 26 6.01 5.25 4.13
CA PRO A 26 7.14 5.18 3.21
C PRO A 26 6.67 4.94 1.76
N ILE A 27 7.43 5.44 0.79
CA ILE A 27 7.16 5.24 -0.64
C ILE A 27 8.25 4.36 -1.23
N ALA A 28 7.89 3.17 -1.69
CA ALA A 28 8.77 2.32 -2.48
C ALA A 28 8.66 2.68 -3.96
N TRP A 29 9.80 3.01 -4.59
CA TRP A 29 9.91 3.13 -6.04
C TRP A 29 10.32 1.78 -6.61
N VAL A 30 9.39 1.10 -7.27
CA VAL A 30 9.60 -0.26 -7.80
C VAL A 30 9.80 -0.17 -9.31
N SER A 31 10.93 -0.68 -9.78
CA SER A 31 11.20 -0.87 -11.21
C SER A 31 10.88 -2.29 -11.67
N SER A 32 10.48 -2.43 -12.93
CA SER A 32 10.27 -3.73 -13.57
C SER A 32 10.53 -3.65 -15.07
N LEU A 33 10.69 -4.80 -15.72
CA LEU A 33 10.78 -4.92 -17.17
C LEU A 33 9.54 -5.69 -17.65
N SER A 34 8.91 -5.21 -18.73
CA SER A 34 7.86 -6.00 -19.41
C SER A 34 8.47 -7.18 -20.16
N GLU A 35 7.64 -8.09 -20.67
CA GLU A 35 8.07 -9.20 -21.52
C GLU A 35 8.85 -8.74 -22.76
N ASN A 36 8.54 -7.55 -23.28
CA ASN A 36 9.24 -6.94 -24.41
C ASN A 36 10.49 -6.13 -23.98
N GLY A 37 10.90 -6.22 -22.72
CA GLY A 37 12.06 -5.51 -22.17
C GLY A 37 11.83 -4.01 -21.92
N ILE A 38 10.57 -3.53 -21.95
CA ILE A 38 10.27 -2.12 -21.71
C ILE A 38 10.36 -1.82 -20.20
N PRO A 39 11.18 -0.85 -19.76
CA PRO A 39 11.29 -0.51 -18.34
C PRO A 39 10.06 0.25 -17.82
N ASN A 40 9.63 -0.10 -16.62
CA ASN A 40 8.58 0.55 -15.87
C ASN A 40 9.12 1.00 -14.51
N LEU A 41 8.58 2.10 -13.99
CA LEU A 41 8.89 2.61 -12.66
C LEU A 41 7.62 3.21 -12.06
N ALA A 42 7.23 2.75 -10.87
CA ALA A 42 6.03 3.24 -10.20
C ALA A 42 6.23 3.37 -8.68
N PRO A 43 5.61 4.38 -8.04
CA PRO A 43 5.63 4.55 -6.59
C PRO A 43 4.50 3.77 -5.89
N PHE A 44 4.80 3.14 -4.76
CA PHE A 44 3.85 2.41 -3.92
C PHE A 44 3.97 2.83 -2.46
N SER A 45 2.83 3.19 -1.83
CA SER A 45 2.78 3.60 -0.41
C SER A 45 2.24 2.52 0.54
N TYR A 46 1.83 1.36 0.01
CA TYR A 46 1.53 0.17 0.81
C TYR A 46 2.79 -0.67 0.92
N PHE A 47 3.75 -0.15 1.69
CA PHE A 47 5.10 -0.70 1.81
C PHE A 47 5.57 -0.68 3.27
N ASN A 48 6.16 -1.79 3.72
CA ASN A 48 6.78 -1.92 5.04
C ASN A 48 7.82 -3.07 5.03
N ILE A 49 8.64 -3.16 6.07
CA ILE A 49 9.54 -4.28 6.35
C ILE A 49 8.71 -5.45 6.89
N ALA A 50 8.86 -6.65 6.33
CA ALA A 50 8.19 -7.84 6.86
C ALA A 50 9.13 -8.69 7.75
N SER A 51 10.40 -8.84 7.37
CA SER A 51 11.39 -9.56 8.18
C SER A 51 12.82 -9.06 7.91
N ILE A 52 13.70 -9.23 8.90
CA ILE A 52 15.13 -8.95 8.77
C ILE A 52 15.96 -10.21 8.46
N ASN A 53 15.44 -11.42 8.76
CA ASN A 53 16.15 -12.68 8.52
C ASN A 53 15.16 -13.85 8.29
N PRO A 54 14.98 -14.35 7.05
CA PRO A 54 15.49 -13.74 5.82
C PRO A 54 14.86 -12.36 5.60
N PRO A 55 15.51 -11.47 4.83
CA PRO A 55 14.92 -10.18 4.47
C PRO A 55 13.71 -10.41 3.56
N ILE A 56 12.54 -9.93 3.99
CA ILE A 56 11.26 -9.98 3.28
C ILE A 56 10.58 -8.63 3.34
#